data_AF-A0A1Y5JQG8-F1
#
_entry.id   AF-A0A1Y5JQG8-F1
#
_cell.length_a   1.000
_cell.length_b   1.000
_cell.length_c   1.000
_cell.angle_alpha   90.00
_cell.angle_beta   90.00
_cell.angle_gamma   90.00
#
_symmetry.space_group_name_H-M   'P 1'
#
loop_
_entity.id
_entity.type
_entity.pdbx_description
1 polymer ?
#
loop_
_entity_poly.entity_id
_entity_poly.type
_entity_poly.pdbx_seq_one_letter_code
_entity_poly.pdbx_strand_id
1 'polypeptide(L)'
;MESSGYIFCEYCSCRLKRDNLAKHLKKVHSDKLAKIEDLLLKKRVVKCTRTYYQCKQCKRKITKNSLLTHLNKMHDFYPKDTSNIAHIYFNEAKSESIKNIKSKTQKQFESNYEELLSLTHKEVARCGLCSKSVTKKNILQHYKQEHHVDMSKIKNQIDSVKPTKQFTIITGSESQDIFDRQIKLNGGGYGLGKNRTH
;
A
#
# COMPACT_ATOMS: atom_id res chain seq x y z
N MET A 1 19.71 6.97 -29.99
CA MET A 1 20.96 6.62 -29.28
C MET A 1 20.61 6.36 -27.82
N GLU A 2 20.37 5.09 -27.48
CA GLU A 2 19.87 4.69 -26.18
C GLU A 2 20.99 4.72 -25.13
N SER A 3 20.77 5.50 -24.08
CA SER A 3 21.65 5.57 -22.92
C SER A 3 21.68 4.19 -22.25
N SER A 4 22.74 3.42 -22.52
CA SER A 4 22.98 2.16 -21.83
C SER A 4 22.84 2.37 -20.32
N GLY A 5 21.87 1.72 -19.67
CA GLY A 5 21.40 1.99 -18.31
C GLY A 5 22.36 1.64 -17.16
N TYR A 6 23.66 1.81 -17.41
CA TYR A 6 24.75 1.54 -16.48
C TYR A 6 25.27 2.82 -15.86
N ILE A 7 25.69 2.73 -14.60
CA ILE A 7 26.26 3.81 -13.79
C ILE A 7 27.51 3.26 -13.11
N PHE A 8 28.53 4.10 -12.93
CA PHE A 8 29.72 3.77 -12.17
C PHE A 8 29.52 4.16 -10.70
N CYS A 9 29.92 3.29 -9.78
CA CYS A 9 29.94 3.60 -8.35
C CYS A 9 31.02 4.65 -8.06
N GLU A 10 30.69 5.74 -7.36
CA GLU A 10 31.65 6.83 -7.06
C GLU A 10 32.75 6.41 -6.07
N TYR A 11 32.59 5.30 -5.35
CA TYR A 11 33.52 4.88 -4.30
C TYR A 11 34.50 3.79 -4.74
N CYS A 12 34.12 2.96 -5.69
CA CYS A 12 34.94 1.84 -6.17
C CYS A 12 34.99 1.74 -7.69
N SER A 13 34.38 2.68 -8.42
CA SER A 13 34.32 2.75 -9.88
C SER A 13 33.75 1.50 -10.57
N CYS A 14 33.06 0.62 -9.84
CA CYS A 14 32.41 -0.54 -10.44
C CYS A 14 31.24 -0.12 -11.34
N ARG A 15 31.21 -0.65 -12.57
CA ARG A 15 30.10 -0.45 -13.52
C ARG A 15 28.93 -1.36 -13.18
N LEU A 16 27.78 -0.78 -12.89
CA LEU A 16 26.60 -1.50 -12.40
C LEU A 16 25.34 -1.01 -13.12
N LYS A 17 24.32 -1.86 -13.21
CA LYS A 17 22.98 -1.42 -13.63
C LYS A 17 22.42 -0.43 -12.59
N ARG A 18 21.68 0.60 -13.02
CA ARG A 18 21.10 1.64 -12.15
C ARG A 18 20.31 1.06 -10.95
N ASP A 19 19.57 -0.03 -11.15
CA ASP A 19 18.77 -0.68 -10.10
C ASP A 19 19.62 -1.45 -9.07
N ASN A 20 20.84 -1.85 -9.45
CA ASN A 20 21.76 -2.61 -8.59
C ASN A 20 22.67 -1.71 -7.76
N LEU A 21 22.77 -0.42 -8.08
CA LEU A 21 23.65 0.52 -7.36
C LEU A 21 23.31 0.57 -5.86
N ALA A 22 22.03 0.62 -5.49
CA ALA A 22 21.64 0.65 -4.08
C ALA A 22 22.06 -0.61 -3.31
N LYS A 23 21.90 -1.79 -3.93
CA LYS A 23 22.32 -3.08 -3.35
C LYS A 23 23.84 -3.15 -3.20
N HIS A 24 24.56 -2.69 -4.22
CA HIS A 24 26.02 -2.62 -4.21
C HIS A 24 26.51 -1.69 -3.10
N LEU A 25 25.99 -0.46 -3.01
CA LEU A 25 26.37 0.49 -1.97
C LEU A 25 26.10 -0.07 -0.57
N LYS A 26 24.96 -0.74 -0.36
CA LYS A 26 24.65 -1.40 0.94
C LYS A 26 25.59 -2.56 1.28
N LYS A 27 26.05 -3.32 0.27
CA LYS A 27 26.88 -4.52 0.46
C LYS A 27 28.38 -4.21 0.57
N VAL A 28 28.87 -3.29 -0.25
CA VAL A 28 30.30 -2.99 -0.43
C VAL A 28 30.72 -1.73 0.33
N HIS A 29 29.78 -0.82 0.62
CA HIS A 29 30.03 0.47 1.27
C HIS A 29 29.05 0.69 2.44
N SER A 30 28.94 -0.29 3.34
CA SER A 30 28.05 -0.25 4.51
C SER A 30 28.41 0.87 5.48
N ASP A 31 29.65 1.32 5.49
CA ASP A 31 30.17 2.47 6.24
C ASP A 31 29.61 3.82 5.72
N LYS A 32 29.09 3.86 4.48
CA LYS A 32 28.63 5.10 3.82
C LYS A 32 27.10 5.22 3.72
N LEU A 33 26.35 4.46 4.53
CA LEU A 33 24.89 4.40 4.52
C LEU A 33 24.22 5.78 4.64
N ALA A 34 24.77 6.70 5.44
CA ALA A 34 24.21 8.04 5.61
C ALA A 34 24.12 8.84 4.29
N LYS A 35 25.09 8.69 3.38
CA LYS A 35 25.05 9.34 2.05
C LYS A 35 24.09 8.65 1.08
N ILE A 36 23.84 7.36 1.27
CA ILE A 36 22.88 6.58 0.45
C ILE A 36 21.45 7.04 0.75
N GLU A 37 21.13 7.28 2.03
CA GLU A 37 19.83 7.78 2.42
C GLU A 37 19.55 9.15 1.81
N ASP A 38 20.52 10.07 1.81
CA ASP A 38 20.37 11.39 1.18
C ASP A 38 20.13 11.29 -0.34
N LEU A 39 20.84 10.40 -1.04
CA LEU A 39 20.62 10.15 -2.47
C LEU A 39 19.24 9.50 -2.75
N LEU A 40 18.76 8.63 -1.87
CA LEU A 40 17.43 8.03 -1.97
C LEU A 40 16.30 9.02 -1.62
N LEU A 41 16.55 9.93 -0.68
CA LEU A 41 15.66 11.04 -0.33
C LEU A 41 15.54 12.04 -1.48
N LYS A 42 16.65 12.41 -2.13
CA LYS A 42 16.67 13.28 -3.32
C LYS A 42 15.91 12.69 -4.51
N LYS A 43 15.83 11.35 -4.63
CA LYS A 43 15.06 10.67 -5.70
C LYS A 43 13.54 10.69 -5.52
N ARG A 44 12.97 11.22 -4.44
CA ARG A 44 11.54 11.07 -4.11
C ARG A 44 10.62 12.24 -4.43
N VAL A 45 11.03 13.18 -5.28
CA VAL A 45 10.08 14.16 -5.86
C VAL A 45 9.97 13.95 -7.37
N VAL A 46 9.56 12.74 -7.77
CA VAL A 46 9.01 12.57 -9.12
C VAL A 46 7.68 13.33 -9.12
N LYS A 47 7.68 14.51 -9.76
CA LYS A 47 6.45 15.25 -10.07
C LYS A 47 5.62 14.36 -11.01
N CYS A 48 4.72 13.56 -10.44
CA CYS A 48 3.76 12.81 -11.23
C CYS A 48 2.70 13.82 -11.70
N THR A 49 2.88 14.33 -12.92
CA THR A 49 1.84 15.12 -13.58
C THR A 49 0.75 14.16 -14.00
N ARG A 50 -0.42 14.26 -13.36
CA ARG A 50 -1.59 13.50 -13.79
C ARG A 50 -2.36 14.35 -14.79
N THR A 51 -2.51 13.85 -16.01
CA THR A 51 -3.33 14.48 -17.04
C THR A 51 -4.80 14.14 -16.80
N TYR A 52 -5.65 15.17 -16.89
CA TYR A 52 -7.10 15.03 -16.75
C TYR A 52 -7.77 15.52 -18.03
N TYR A 53 -8.94 14.96 -18.31
CA TYR A 53 -9.76 15.30 -19.46
C TYR A 53 -11.14 15.71 -18.95
N GLN A 54 -11.67 16.80 -19.47
CA GLN A 54 -12.98 17.32 -19.10
C GLN A 54 -14.02 16.85 -20.12
N CYS A 55 -15.05 16.14 -19.66
CA CYS A 55 -16.11 15.66 -20.54
C CYS A 55 -16.84 16.84 -21.19
N LYS A 56 -17.02 16.82 -22.53
CA LYS A 56 -17.70 17.90 -23.26
C LYS A 56 -19.18 18.01 -22.87
N GLN A 57 -19.83 16.88 -22.53
CA GLN A 57 -21.25 16.79 -22.17
C GLN A 57 -21.52 17.17 -20.70
N CYS A 58 -20.91 16.49 -19.72
CA CYS A 58 -21.20 16.74 -18.29
C CYS A 58 -20.17 17.61 -17.55
N LYS A 59 -19.11 18.08 -18.23
CA LYS A 59 -18.03 18.93 -17.68
C LYS A 59 -17.23 18.32 -16.50
N ARG A 60 -17.39 17.03 -16.17
CA ARG A 60 -16.59 16.33 -15.14
C ARG A 60 -15.15 16.11 -15.60
N LYS A 61 -14.18 16.23 -14.69
CA LYS A 61 -12.75 15.93 -14.92
C LYS A 61 -12.45 14.47 -14.64
N ILE A 62 -11.78 13.80 -15.57
CA ILE A 62 -11.64 12.34 -15.60
C ILE A 62 -10.23 11.96 -16.06
N THR A 63 -9.69 10.83 -15.58
CA THR A 63 -8.37 10.35 -16.01
C THR A 63 -8.46 9.59 -17.34
N LYS A 64 -7.36 9.51 -18.10
CA LYS A 64 -7.32 8.80 -19.40
C LYS A 64 -7.89 7.37 -19.32
N ASN A 65 -7.58 6.66 -18.24
CA ASN A 65 -7.99 5.26 -18.06
C ASN A 65 -9.50 5.11 -17.74
N SER A 66 -10.20 6.19 -17.39
CA SER A 66 -11.61 6.17 -17.02
C SER A 66 -12.52 6.90 -18.02
N LEU A 67 -12.01 7.27 -19.20
CA LEU A 67 -12.81 7.94 -20.23
C LEU A 67 -13.91 7.03 -20.79
N LEU A 68 -13.56 5.79 -21.14
CA LEU A 68 -14.51 4.83 -21.69
C LEU A 68 -15.59 4.45 -20.66
N THR A 69 -15.18 4.15 -19.43
CA THR A 69 -16.12 3.80 -18.36
C THR A 69 -17.04 4.97 -18.00
N HIS A 70 -16.56 6.21 -18.13
CA HIS A 70 -17.40 7.39 -17.97
C HIS A 70 -18.46 7.51 -19.06
N LEU A 71 -18.07 7.40 -20.34
CA LEU A 71 -19.01 7.48 -21.46
C LEU A 71 -20.09 6.39 -21.36
N ASN A 72 -19.69 5.17 -21.06
CA ASN A 72 -20.62 4.05 -20.93
C ASN A 72 -21.59 4.23 -19.75
N LYS A 73 -21.15 4.78 -18.61
CA LYS A 73 -21.97 4.85 -17.39
C LYS A 73 -22.79 6.12 -17.23
N MET A 74 -22.31 7.23 -17.77
CA MET A 74 -22.93 8.56 -17.57
C MET A 74 -23.70 9.03 -18.79
N HIS A 75 -23.43 8.44 -19.96
CA HIS A 75 -23.97 8.86 -21.24
C HIS A 75 -24.50 7.69 -22.07
N ASP A 76 -24.49 6.46 -21.53
CA ASP A 76 -24.90 5.21 -22.21
C ASP A 76 -24.33 5.08 -23.63
N PHE A 77 -23.10 5.58 -23.83
CA PHE A 77 -22.47 5.71 -25.14
C PHE A 77 -21.26 4.80 -25.27
N TYR A 78 -21.27 3.93 -26.29
CA TYR A 78 -20.28 2.88 -26.50
C TYR A 78 -19.50 3.09 -27.82
N PRO A 79 -18.42 3.88 -27.82
CA PRO A 79 -17.63 4.14 -29.02
C PRO A 79 -16.94 2.87 -29.52
N LYS A 80 -17.00 2.63 -30.84
CA LYS A 80 -16.32 1.49 -31.50
C LYS A 80 -14.81 1.69 -31.59
N ASP A 81 -14.35 2.91 -31.81
CA ASP A 81 -12.93 3.25 -31.86
C ASP A 81 -12.48 3.86 -30.52
N THR A 82 -11.56 3.18 -29.84
CA THR A 82 -10.99 3.61 -28.56
C THR A 82 -9.80 4.55 -28.69
N SER A 83 -9.20 4.63 -29.88
CA SER A 83 -7.91 5.30 -30.11
C SER A 83 -8.02 6.80 -29.90
N ASN A 84 -9.14 7.40 -30.32
CA ASN A 84 -9.33 8.85 -30.38
C ASN A 84 -10.39 9.39 -29.41
N ILE A 85 -10.87 8.59 -28.45
CA ILE A 85 -11.94 8.98 -27.52
C ILE A 85 -11.62 10.30 -26.81
N ALA A 86 -10.37 10.49 -26.38
CA ALA A 86 -9.95 11.66 -25.62
C ALA A 86 -10.13 12.98 -26.38
N HIS A 87 -9.86 13.01 -27.69
CA HIS A 87 -9.96 14.23 -28.50
C HIS A 87 -11.40 14.53 -28.94
N ILE A 88 -12.17 13.47 -29.23
CA ILE A 88 -13.54 13.61 -29.75
C ILE A 88 -14.48 14.07 -28.63
N TYR A 89 -14.46 13.42 -27.47
CA TYR A 89 -15.49 13.58 -26.44
C TYR A 89 -15.04 14.42 -25.24
N PHE A 90 -13.75 14.75 -25.13
CA PHE A 90 -13.21 15.46 -23.99
C PHE A 90 -12.36 16.67 -24.42
N ASN A 91 -12.29 17.67 -23.56
CA ASN A 91 -11.31 18.74 -23.65
C ASN A 91 -10.11 18.39 -22.77
N GLU A 92 -8.90 18.65 -23.25
CA GLU A 92 -7.70 18.45 -22.43
C GLU A 92 -7.69 19.47 -21.29
N ALA A 93 -7.78 18.99 -20.05
CA ALA A 93 -7.71 19.86 -18.88
C ALA A 93 -6.25 19.92 -18.42
N LYS A 94 -5.72 21.14 -18.27
CA LYS A 94 -4.34 21.35 -17.81
C LYS A 94 -4.08 20.54 -16.54
N SER A 95 -2.92 19.88 -16.50
CA SER A 95 -2.49 19.09 -15.36
C SER A 95 -2.43 19.98 -14.13
N GLU A 96 -3.29 19.72 -13.15
CA GLU A 96 -3.11 20.28 -11.82
C GLU A 96 -1.88 19.58 -11.24
N SER A 97 -0.81 20.35 -11.04
CA SER A 97 0.32 19.87 -10.27
C SER A 97 -0.20 19.61 -8.86
N ILE A 98 -0.49 18.34 -8.55
CA ILE A 98 -0.81 17.93 -7.20
C ILE A 98 0.46 18.18 -6.40
N LYS A 99 0.51 19.32 -5.68
CA LYS A 99 1.54 19.54 -4.67
C LYS A 99 1.46 18.30 -3.77
N ASN A 100 2.54 17.53 -3.72
CA ASN A 100 2.61 16.31 -2.93
C ASN A 100 2.48 16.72 -1.45
N ILE A 101 1.24 16.86 -0.96
CA ILE A 101 0.93 17.06 0.47
C ILE A 101 1.43 15.84 1.28
N LYS A 102 1.69 14.72 0.58
CA LYS A 102 2.20 13.45 1.09
C LYS A 102 3.42 13.53 2.01
N SER A 103 4.27 14.57 1.97
CA SER A 103 5.48 14.56 2.80
C SER A 103 5.27 14.89 4.29
N LYS A 104 4.28 15.72 4.65
CA LYS A 104 3.99 16.05 6.06
C LYS A 104 3.00 15.08 6.70
N THR A 105 1.89 14.80 6.02
CA THR A 105 0.86 13.87 6.52
C THR A 105 1.39 12.44 6.67
N GLN A 106 2.29 12.00 5.79
CA GLN A 106 2.84 10.64 5.87
C GLN A 106 3.87 10.50 7.01
N LYS A 107 4.73 11.51 7.23
CA LYS A 107 5.64 11.50 8.39
C LYS A 107 4.89 11.55 9.72
N GLN A 108 3.86 12.39 9.81
CA GLN A 108 3.02 12.49 11.01
C GLN A 108 2.22 11.19 11.24
N PHE A 109 1.86 10.50 10.16
CA PHE A 109 1.28 9.17 10.27
C PHE A 109 2.27 8.13 10.78
N GLU A 110 3.49 8.08 10.24
CA GLU A 110 4.53 7.12 10.66
C GLU A 110 4.86 7.27 12.15
N SER A 111 4.97 8.50 12.67
CA SER A 111 5.15 8.74 14.11
C SER A 111 3.96 8.30 14.95
N ASN A 112 2.72 8.60 14.52
CA ASN A 112 1.53 8.14 15.23
C ASN A 112 1.34 6.61 15.15
N TYR A 113 1.90 5.97 14.13
CA TYR A 113 1.70 4.55 13.88
C TYR A 113 2.48 3.66 14.84
N GLU A 114 3.67 4.08 15.29
CA GLU A 114 4.38 3.38 16.38
C GLU A 114 3.58 3.42 17.69
N GLU A 115 2.95 4.54 18.00
CA GLU A 115 2.05 4.68 19.15
C GLU A 115 0.79 3.80 19.00
N LEU A 116 0.28 3.60 17.78
CA LEU A 116 -0.83 2.67 17.53
C LEU A 116 -0.45 1.19 17.69
N LEU A 117 0.81 0.85 17.48
CA LEU A 117 1.29 -0.52 17.65
C LEU A 117 1.34 -0.94 19.11
N SER A 118 1.65 -0.02 20.03
CA SER A 118 1.68 -0.30 21.48
C SER A 118 0.29 -0.45 22.11
N LEU A 119 -0.78 0.09 21.50
CA LEU A 119 -2.13 0.00 22.03
C LEU A 119 -2.71 -1.42 21.98
N THR A 120 -3.45 -1.82 23.02
CA THR A 120 -4.17 -3.10 23.05
C THR A 120 -5.35 -3.09 22.06
N HIS A 121 -5.82 -4.27 21.62
CA HIS A 121 -6.85 -4.36 20.57
C HIS A 121 -8.21 -3.71 20.93
N LYS A 122 -8.45 -3.40 22.21
CA LYS A 122 -9.68 -2.77 22.71
C LYS A 122 -9.56 -1.26 22.89
N GLU A 123 -8.35 -0.71 22.79
CA GLU A 123 -8.12 0.72 22.98
C GLU A 123 -8.54 1.55 21.77
N VAL A 124 -9.02 2.75 22.08
CA VAL A 124 -9.44 3.76 21.12
C VAL A 124 -8.33 4.80 21.02
N ALA A 125 -7.83 5.01 19.80
CA ALA A 125 -6.79 6.00 19.54
C ALA A 125 -7.41 7.25 18.90
N ARG A 126 -6.88 8.43 19.21
CA ARG A 126 -7.24 9.66 18.48
C ARG A 126 -6.40 9.77 17.21
N CYS A 127 -7.03 10.01 16.08
CA CYS A 127 -6.33 10.27 14.83
C CYS A 127 -5.60 11.62 14.92
N GLY A 128 -4.28 11.66 14.76
CA GLY A 128 -3.52 12.91 14.80
C GLY A 128 -3.76 13.90 13.64
N LEU A 129 -4.59 13.54 12.64
CA LEU A 129 -4.95 14.43 11.53
C LEU A 129 -6.31 15.11 11.70
N CYS A 130 -7.30 14.41 12.27
CA CYS A 130 -8.66 14.93 12.43
C CYS A 130 -9.23 14.79 13.84
N SER A 131 -8.42 14.30 14.79
CA SER A 131 -8.76 14.10 16.20
C SER A 131 -9.94 13.15 16.46
N LYS A 132 -10.48 12.49 15.43
CA LYS A 132 -11.54 11.47 15.58
C LYS A 132 -11.00 10.28 16.36
N SER A 133 -11.84 9.75 17.25
CA SER A 133 -11.54 8.56 18.05
C SER A 133 -11.84 7.31 17.24
N VAL A 134 -10.83 6.47 17.02
CA VAL A 134 -10.91 5.29 16.13
C VAL A 134 -10.28 4.08 16.82
N THR A 135 -10.93 2.93 16.72
CA THR A 135 -10.38 1.67 17.25
C THR A 135 -9.20 1.19 16.39
N LYS A 136 -8.25 0.46 17.00
CA LYS A 136 -7.08 -0.10 16.30
C LYS A 136 -7.46 -0.92 15.06
N LYS A 137 -8.59 -1.63 15.08
CA LYS A 137 -9.10 -2.41 13.94
C LYS A 137 -9.52 -1.53 12.75
N ASN A 138 -10.08 -0.35 13.03
CA ASN A 138 -10.69 0.52 12.02
C ASN A 138 -9.78 1.66 11.58
N ILE A 139 -8.60 1.82 12.19
CA ILE A 139 -7.71 2.95 11.91
C ILE A 139 -7.24 2.97 10.46
N LEU A 140 -6.88 1.82 9.88
CA LEU A 140 -6.47 1.73 8.48
C LEU A 140 -7.59 2.19 7.52
N GLN A 141 -8.83 1.78 7.82
CA GLN A 141 -10.00 2.15 7.03
C GLN A 141 -10.29 3.64 7.16
N HIS A 142 -10.19 4.20 8.37
CA HIS A 142 -10.30 5.62 8.63
C HIS A 142 -9.29 6.44 7.80
N TYR A 143 -8.00 6.07 7.83
CA TYR A 143 -6.98 6.77 7.03
C TYR A 143 -7.19 6.67 5.51
N LYS A 144 -7.77 5.56 5.06
CA LYS A 144 -8.14 5.39 3.64
C LYS A 144 -9.34 6.24 3.24
N GLN A 145 -10.38 6.30 4.08
CA GLN A 145 -11.64 6.97 3.77
C GLN A 145 -11.56 8.50 3.98
N GLU A 146 -11.02 8.94 5.11
CA GLU A 146 -11.04 10.35 5.51
C GLU A 146 -9.81 11.12 5.00
N HIS A 147 -8.66 10.45 4.86
CA HIS A 147 -7.39 11.12 4.52
C HIS A 147 -6.80 10.73 3.17
N HIS A 148 -7.43 9.79 2.45
CA HIS A 148 -6.97 9.26 1.17
C HIS A 148 -5.50 8.79 1.18
N VAL A 149 -5.02 8.29 2.32
CA VAL A 149 -3.65 7.75 2.47
C VAL A 149 -3.64 6.29 2.02
N ASP A 150 -2.77 5.97 1.08
CA ASP A 150 -2.60 4.60 0.59
C ASP A 150 -1.72 3.79 1.55
N MET A 151 -2.38 2.92 2.33
CA MET A 151 -1.80 2.16 3.43
C MET A 151 -1.23 0.79 3.01
N SER A 152 -1.20 0.50 1.70
CA SER A 152 -0.80 -0.81 1.16
C SER A 152 0.60 -1.27 1.60
N LYS A 153 1.52 -0.33 1.88
CA LYS A 153 2.88 -0.65 2.35
C LYS A 153 2.95 -1.03 3.83
N ILE A 154 2.01 -0.55 4.63
CA ILE A 154 2.02 -0.68 6.10
C ILE A 154 1.22 -1.91 6.53
N LYS A 155 0.18 -2.28 5.77
CA LYS A 155 -0.59 -3.50 6.01
C LYS A 155 0.30 -4.75 6.14
N ASN A 156 1.34 -4.85 5.31
CA ASN A 156 2.29 -5.95 5.38
C ASN A 156 3.09 -6.01 6.69
N GLN A 157 3.34 -4.86 7.33
CA GLN A 157 4.02 -4.79 8.63
C GLN A 157 3.09 -5.18 9.79
N ILE A 158 1.77 -4.96 9.66
CA ILE A 158 0.77 -5.37 10.65
C ILE A 158 0.57 -6.88 10.63
N ASP A 159 0.41 -7.44 9.42
CA ASP A 159 0.15 -8.87 9.27
C ASP A 159 1.35 -9.73 9.71
N SER A 160 2.58 -9.19 9.67
CA SER A 160 3.77 -9.84 10.21
C SER A 160 3.87 -9.85 11.74
N VAL A 161 3.11 -8.99 12.44
CA VAL A 161 3.11 -8.92 13.92
C VAL A 161 1.95 -9.73 14.51
N LYS A 162 1.20 -10.48 13.69
CA LYS A 162 0.22 -11.42 14.25
C LYS A 162 0.96 -12.33 15.23
N PRO A 163 0.57 -12.34 16.51
CA PRO A 163 1.20 -13.20 17.48
C PRO A 163 1.01 -14.61 16.95
N THR A 164 2.10 -15.23 16.52
CA THR A 164 2.18 -16.68 16.39
C THR A 164 1.63 -17.16 17.71
N LYS A 165 0.47 -17.82 17.71
CA LYS A 165 -0.06 -18.47 18.91
C LYS A 165 1.03 -19.46 19.32
N GLN A 166 1.97 -19.00 20.14
CA GLN A 166 2.90 -19.86 20.83
C GLN A 166 1.99 -20.65 21.76
N PHE A 167 1.62 -21.84 21.30
CA PHE A 167 1.21 -22.88 22.21
C PHE A 167 2.34 -22.96 23.23
N THR A 168 2.08 -22.44 24.42
CA THR A 168 2.90 -22.72 25.58
C THR A 168 2.83 -24.23 25.77
N ILE A 169 3.83 -24.93 25.26
CA ILE A 169 4.12 -26.28 25.66
C ILE A 169 4.49 -26.13 27.13
N ILE A 170 3.52 -26.40 28.01
CA ILE A 170 3.75 -26.49 29.45
C ILE A 170 4.69 -27.68 29.62
N THR A 171 6.00 -27.41 29.65
CA THR A 171 7.00 -28.38 30.09
C THR A 171 6.89 -28.49 31.60
N GLY A 172 5.82 -29.15 32.05
CA GLY A 172 5.73 -29.73 33.37
C GLY A 172 6.59 -30.98 33.38
N SER A 173 7.68 -30.93 34.12
CA SER A 173 8.38 -32.11 34.61
C SER A 173 7.41 -33.02 35.36
N GLU A 174 7.63 -34.32 35.22
CA GLU A 174 6.89 -35.46 35.78
C GLU A 174 5.85 -36.10 34.85
N SER A 175 6.27 -37.27 34.38
CA SER A 175 5.58 -38.22 33.54
C SER A 175 4.19 -38.57 34.07
N GLN A 176 3.17 -37.94 33.50
CA GLN A 176 1.83 -38.50 33.48
C GLN A 176 1.52 -38.97 32.06
N ASP A 177 1.14 -40.24 32.00
CA ASP A 177 0.93 -41.02 30.79
C ASP A 177 -0.06 -40.33 29.83
N ILE A 178 0.34 -40.19 28.57
CA ILE A 178 -0.41 -39.46 27.54
C ILE A 178 -1.73 -40.19 27.22
N PHE A 179 -1.83 -41.47 27.56
CA PHE A 179 -3.00 -42.30 27.31
C PHE A 179 -4.18 -42.11 28.29
N ASP A 180 -3.97 -41.47 29.45
CA ASP A 180 -5.07 -41.25 30.43
C ASP A 180 -5.91 -40.00 30.14
N ARG A 181 -5.49 -39.13 29.22
CA ARG A 181 -6.31 -38.00 28.76
C ARG A 181 -7.10 -38.43 27.53
N GLN A 182 -8.20 -39.14 27.77
CA GLN A 182 -9.29 -39.30 26.80
C GLN A 182 -9.84 -37.92 26.40
N ILE A 183 -9.14 -37.21 25.50
CA ILE A 183 -9.71 -36.11 24.74
C ILE A 183 -10.65 -36.77 23.74
N LYS A 184 -11.94 -36.85 24.11
CA LYS A 184 -13.02 -37.07 23.14
C LYS A 184 -12.96 -35.92 22.12
N LEU A 185 -12.27 -36.15 21.01
CA LEU A 185 -12.44 -35.35 19.80
C LEU A 185 -13.84 -35.66 19.29
N ASN A 186 -14.83 -34.88 19.73
CA ASN A 186 -16.13 -34.86 19.09
C ASN A 186 -15.92 -34.39 17.65
N GLY A 187 -15.88 -35.37 16.74
CA GLY A 187 -15.92 -35.16 15.31
C GLY A 187 -17.22 -34.45 14.96
N GLY A 188 -17.15 -33.12 14.86
CA GLY A 188 -18.14 -32.31 14.17
C GLY A 188 -17.91 -32.47 12.66
N GLY A 189 -18.44 -33.56 12.10
CA GLY A 189 -18.90 -33.55 10.72
C GLY A 189 -20.02 -32.53 10.55
N TYR A 190 -20.48 -32.37 9.30
CA TYR A 190 -21.56 -31.49 8.81
C TYR A 190 -21.12 -30.15 8.22
N GLY A 191 -21.27 -30.06 6.89
CA GLY A 191 -21.24 -28.77 6.20
C GLY A 191 -20.91 -28.79 4.70
N LEU A 192 -20.93 -29.93 4.00
CA LEU A 192 -20.94 -29.96 2.53
C LEU A 192 -22.31 -29.48 2.00
N GLY A 193 -22.57 -28.18 2.12
CA GLY A 193 -23.71 -27.50 1.54
C GLY A 193 -23.55 -27.38 0.03
N LYS A 194 -24.28 -28.23 -0.69
CA LYS A 194 -24.46 -28.18 -2.15
C LYS A 194 -25.23 -26.90 -2.52
N ASN A 195 -24.57 -25.93 -3.14
CA ASN A 195 -25.28 -24.92 -3.93
C ASN A 195 -25.36 -25.41 -5.38
N ARG A 196 -26.47 -26.12 -5.69
CA ARG A 196 -26.98 -26.25 -7.05
C ARG A 196 -28.08 -25.21 -7.21
N THR A 197 -27.83 -24.17 -8.01
CA THR A 197 -28.89 -23.36 -8.59
C THR A 197 -29.31 -24.01 -9.90
N HIS A 198 -30.58 -24.39 -9.95
CA HIS A 198 -31.33 -24.69 -11.17
C HIS A 198 -31.57 -23.40 -11.96
#